data_AF-A0A1Q3BC63-F1
#
_entry.id   AF-A0A1Q3BC63-F1
#
_cell.length_a   1.000
_cell.length_b   1.000
_cell.length_c   1.000
_cell.angle_alpha   90.00
_cell.angle_beta   90.00
_cell.angle_gamma   90.00
#
_symmetry.space_group_name_H-M   'P 1'
#
loop_
_entity.id
_entity.type
_entity.pdbx_description
1 polymer ?
#
loop_
_entity_poly.entity_id
_entity_poly.type
_entity_poly.pdbx_seq_one_letter_code
_entity_poly.pdbx_strand_id
1 'polypeptide(L)'
;MASSLTLPSPTKLSSSSSSLFSLSSLTAKALPFNDSRYRICASNTVRCDLPEQLNIQNGKPVIPILNERTLPKFLETARMEKTSNGNSTRLRLFSGSANPALSREIACYMGLELGKINIKRFADGEIYVQLQESVRGCDVFLVQPSCPPANENLMELLIMIDACRRASAKNITAVIPYFGYARADRKTQGRESIAAKLVANLLTEAGANRVLACDLHSGQSMGYFDIPVDHVYCNPVILDYLASKTICSGDLVVVSPDVGGVARARAFAKKLSDAPLAIVDKRRHGHNVAEVMNLIGDVKGKVAVMVDDMIDTAGTIVKGAALLHQEGAREVYACCTHAVLSPPAVERLSSGLFQEVIVTNTIPVSEKNYFPQLTVLSVANLLGETIWRVHDDCSVSSIFQ
;
A
#
# COMPACT_ATOMS: atom_id res chain seq x y z
N MET A 1 66.20 -0.84 10.83
CA MET A 1 66.23 -0.59 9.36
C MET A 1 65.07 0.35 9.07
N ALA A 2 65.24 1.68 9.02
CA ALA A 2 65.67 2.46 7.84
C ALA A 2 64.98 1.94 6.56
N SER A 3 64.10 2.64 5.84
CA SER A 3 64.12 4.04 5.33
C SER A 3 62.72 4.39 4.76
N SER A 4 62.09 5.50 5.15
CA SER A 4 61.97 6.79 4.41
C SER A 4 61.57 6.70 2.93
N LEU A 5 60.48 7.37 2.53
CA LEU A 5 60.53 8.51 1.60
C LEU A 5 59.16 9.22 1.44
N THR A 6 59.17 10.52 1.76
CA THR A 6 58.18 11.58 1.54
C THR A 6 58.32 12.24 0.16
N LEU A 7 57.26 12.98 -0.27
CA LEU A 7 57.22 14.29 -1.00
C LEU A 7 56.10 14.31 -2.10
N PRO A 8 55.70 15.47 -2.69
CA PRO A 8 54.94 16.58 -2.09
C PRO A 8 53.79 17.11 -3.01
N SER A 9 52.95 18.02 -2.49
CA SER A 9 52.17 19.00 -3.29
C SER A 9 53.01 20.28 -3.53
N PRO A 10 52.78 21.13 -4.56
CA PRO A 10 51.89 22.30 -4.35
C PRO A 10 51.27 23.02 -5.60
N THR A 11 50.19 23.83 -5.36
CA THR A 11 49.86 25.18 -5.93
C THR A 11 49.44 25.35 -7.42
N LYS A 12 48.60 26.30 -7.92
CA LYS A 12 48.04 27.62 -7.50
C LYS A 12 46.98 28.15 -8.52
N LEU A 13 46.08 29.06 -8.07
CA LEU A 13 45.38 30.23 -8.73
C LEU A 13 44.48 29.98 -9.99
N SER A 14 43.37 30.70 -10.30
CA SER A 14 42.92 32.11 -10.13
C SER A 14 41.38 32.25 -10.35
N SER A 15 40.58 32.93 -9.50
CA SER A 15 39.87 34.24 -9.67
C SER A 15 39.22 34.53 -11.05
N SER A 16 38.09 35.24 -11.27
CA SER A 16 36.96 35.85 -10.53
C SER A 16 36.17 36.69 -11.57
N SER A 17 34.90 37.04 -11.29
CA SER A 17 34.14 38.25 -11.80
C SER A 17 33.86 38.36 -13.32
N SER A 18 32.80 38.97 -13.87
CA SER A 18 31.76 39.90 -13.39
C SER A 18 30.69 40.08 -14.49
N SER A 19 29.52 40.53 -14.04
CA SER A 19 28.31 41.01 -14.69
C SER A 19 28.42 42.30 -15.53
N LEU A 20 27.42 42.51 -16.42
CA LEU A 20 26.58 43.72 -16.64
C LEU A 20 26.39 44.20 -18.10
N PHE A 21 25.24 44.90 -18.27
CA PHE A 21 24.76 45.77 -19.35
C PHE A 21 23.87 45.12 -20.44
N SER A 22 22.76 45.70 -20.92
CA SER A 22 21.85 46.78 -20.48
C SER A 22 20.75 46.99 -21.55
N LEU A 23 19.51 47.30 -21.10
CA LEU A 23 18.58 48.34 -21.61
C LEU A 23 18.29 48.44 -23.13
N SER A 24 17.04 48.24 -23.59
CA SER A 24 15.98 49.27 -23.79
C SER A 24 15.37 49.04 -25.21
N SER A 25 14.17 49.44 -25.67
CA SER A 25 13.22 50.50 -25.31
C SER A 25 11.86 50.32 -26.06
N LEU A 26 10.77 50.74 -25.40
CA LEU A 26 9.67 51.65 -25.82
C LEU A 26 8.78 51.47 -27.09
N THR A 27 7.46 51.51 -26.80
CA THR A 27 6.33 52.26 -27.43
C THR A 27 5.59 51.67 -28.66
N ALA A 28 4.27 51.86 -28.91
CA ALA A 28 3.27 52.83 -28.48
C ALA A 28 1.80 52.30 -28.58
N LYS A 29 0.84 53.11 -28.08
CA LYS A 29 -0.62 52.95 -27.92
C LYS A 29 -1.45 52.94 -29.22
N ALA A 30 -2.63 52.30 -29.20
CA ALA A 30 -3.94 52.89 -29.58
C ALA A 30 -5.13 51.93 -29.32
N LEU A 31 -6.24 52.47 -28.77
CA LEU A 31 -7.60 51.90 -28.64
C LEU A 31 -8.51 52.61 -29.68
N PRO A 32 -9.62 52.01 -30.17
CA PRO A 32 -10.91 52.12 -29.44
C PRO A 32 -11.96 50.98 -29.61
N PHE A 33 -12.81 50.89 -28.57
CA PHE A 33 -14.26 50.59 -28.50
C PHE A 33 -14.91 49.25 -28.95
N ASN A 34 -15.63 48.72 -27.96
CA ASN A 34 -16.96 48.08 -27.94
C ASN A 34 -17.18 46.56 -28.15
N ASP A 35 -17.40 45.92 -26.99
CA ASP A 35 -18.61 45.20 -26.57
C ASP A 35 -18.81 43.70 -26.85
N SER A 36 -19.14 43.01 -25.75
CA SER A 36 -19.80 41.71 -25.63
C SER A 36 -19.10 40.46 -26.16
N ARG A 37 -18.46 39.72 -25.25
CA ARG A 37 -18.81 38.32 -24.89
C ARG A 37 -17.74 37.74 -23.97
N TYR A 38 -18.18 37.27 -22.81
CA TYR A 38 -17.41 36.49 -21.85
C TYR A 38 -16.65 35.35 -22.55
N ARG A 39 -15.31 35.40 -22.52
CA ARG A 39 -14.44 34.25 -22.73
C ARG A 39 -13.56 34.11 -21.50
N ILE A 40 -13.85 33.09 -20.70
CA ILE A 40 -13.01 32.64 -19.60
C ILE A 40 -11.69 32.15 -20.22
N CYS A 41 -10.59 32.78 -19.80
CA CYS A 41 -9.24 32.43 -20.20
C CYS A 41 -8.82 31.17 -19.43
N ALA A 42 -8.50 30.10 -20.15
CA ALA A 42 -7.80 28.93 -19.60
C ALA A 42 -6.31 29.27 -19.51
N SER A 43 -5.77 29.39 -18.29
CA SER A 43 -4.33 29.44 -18.07
C SER A 43 -3.97 28.88 -16.71
N ASN A 44 -3.50 27.63 -16.68
CA ASN A 44 -2.31 27.16 -15.97
C ASN A 44 -2.27 25.63 -16.02
N THR A 45 -1.86 25.09 -17.17
CA THR A 45 -1.49 23.68 -17.30
C THR A 45 -0.13 23.50 -16.64
N VAL A 46 -0.10 22.94 -15.43
CA VAL A 46 1.15 22.46 -14.83
C VAL A 46 1.57 21.20 -15.61
N ARG A 47 2.57 21.34 -16.48
CA ARG A 47 3.25 20.19 -17.11
C ARG A 47 4.15 19.54 -16.06
N CYS A 48 3.82 18.33 -15.67
CA CYS A 48 4.73 17.46 -14.91
C CYS A 48 5.57 16.70 -15.95
N ASP A 49 6.86 17.03 -16.06
CA ASP A 49 7.78 16.31 -16.95
C ASP A 49 8.07 14.92 -16.36
N LEU A 50 7.56 13.89 -17.03
CA LEU A 50 7.94 12.50 -16.80
C LEU A 50 9.34 12.26 -17.39
N PRO A 51 10.29 11.62 -16.67
CA PRO A 51 11.57 11.26 -17.25
C PRO A 51 11.41 10.19 -18.35
N GLU A 52 12.31 10.25 -19.34
CA GLU A 52 12.31 9.52 -20.62
C GLU A 52 12.02 8.01 -20.55
N GLN A 53 11.38 7.52 -21.62
CA GLN A 53 11.05 6.11 -21.84
C GLN A 53 12.31 5.25 -22.00
N LEU A 54 12.57 4.37 -21.04
CA LEU A 54 13.50 3.25 -21.21
C LEU A 54 12.84 2.15 -22.04
N ASN A 55 13.38 1.91 -23.25
CA ASN A 55 13.02 0.79 -24.12
C ASN A 55 13.35 -0.56 -23.44
N ILE A 56 12.33 -1.31 -23.01
CA ILE A 56 12.49 -2.68 -22.52
C ILE A 56 11.42 -3.58 -23.15
N GLN A 57 11.88 -4.60 -23.86
CA GLN A 57 11.07 -5.70 -24.37
C GLN A 57 10.67 -6.63 -23.21
N ASN A 58 9.53 -6.37 -22.58
CA ASN A 58 8.68 -7.34 -21.88
C ASN A 58 7.38 -6.62 -21.47
N GLY A 59 6.25 -7.31 -21.56
CA GLY A 59 4.89 -6.75 -21.55
C GLY A 59 4.63 -5.68 -20.47
N LYS A 60 3.89 -4.64 -20.86
CA LYS A 60 3.55 -3.50 -19.99
C LYS A 60 2.80 -3.99 -18.73
N PRO A 61 3.18 -3.54 -17.52
CA PRO A 61 2.27 -3.65 -16.38
C PRO A 61 1.00 -2.85 -16.71
N VAL A 62 -0.16 -3.51 -16.62
CA VAL A 62 -1.46 -2.86 -16.76
C VAL A 62 -1.76 -2.15 -15.46
N ILE A 63 -1.28 -0.91 -15.35
CA ILE A 63 -1.78 0.04 -14.37
C ILE A 63 -3.07 0.60 -14.98
N PRO A 64 -4.27 0.29 -14.45
CA PRO A 64 -5.48 0.86 -15.01
C PRO A 64 -5.42 2.39 -14.89
N ILE A 65 -5.44 3.06 -16.04
CA ILE A 65 -5.60 4.51 -16.11
C ILE A 65 -6.99 4.81 -15.55
N LEU A 66 -7.02 5.53 -14.43
CA LEU A 66 -8.25 6.04 -13.81
C LEU A 66 -8.91 7.01 -14.80
N ASN A 67 -9.90 6.54 -15.53
CA ASN A 67 -10.83 7.40 -16.27
C ASN A 67 -11.98 7.78 -15.34
N GLU A 68 -12.61 8.93 -15.55
CA GLU A 68 -13.74 9.42 -14.73
C GLU A 68 -14.92 8.43 -14.61
N ARG A 69 -14.98 7.39 -15.47
CA ARG A 69 -15.99 6.33 -15.45
C ARG A 69 -15.64 5.14 -14.54
N THR A 70 -14.42 5.08 -14.01
CA THR A 70 -13.90 3.98 -13.18
C THR A 70 -13.67 4.39 -11.73
N LEU A 71 -14.10 5.58 -11.33
CA LEU A 71 -14.09 5.99 -9.93
C LEU A 71 -15.04 5.09 -9.13
N PRO A 72 -14.57 4.42 -8.07
CA PRO A 72 -15.46 3.83 -7.09
C PRO A 72 -16.57 4.80 -6.65
N LYS A 73 -17.80 4.31 -6.48
CA LYS A 73 -18.94 5.15 -6.05
C LYS A 73 -18.70 5.90 -4.72
N PHE A 74 -17.79 5.40 -3.86
CA PHE A 74 -17.41 6.09 -2.62
C PHE A 74 -16.54 7.35 -2.86
N LEU A 75 -15.97 7.53 -4.06
CA LEU A 75 -15.16 8.69 -4.44
C LEU A 75 -15.98 9.87 -4.98
N GLU A 76 -17.31 9.75 -5.16
CA GLU A 76 -18.18 10.86 -5.61
C GLU A 76 -18.27 12.02 -4.59
N THR A 77 -17.55 11.96 -3.48
CA THR A 77 -17.52 13.04 -2.50
C THR A 77 -16.66 14.21 -3.01
N ALA A 78 -17.34 15.22 -3.57
CA ALA A 78 -16.75 16.48 -4.02
C ALA A 78 -15.98 17.20 -2.89
N ARG A 79 -14.65 17.07 -2.86
CA ARG A 79 -13.76 17.89 -2.02
C ARG A 79 -12.51 18.44 -2.72
N MET A 80 -12.32 18.21 -4.03
CA MET A 80 -11.18 18.78 -4.78
C MET A 80 -11.19 20.32 -4.89
N GLU A 81 -12.22 21.03 -4.42
CA GLU A 81 -12.32 22.50 -4.52
C GLU A 81 -11.91 23.29 -3.26
N LYS A 82 -11.43 22.65 -2.17
CA LYS A 82 -11.21 23.35 -0.88
C LYS A 82 -9.75 23.53 -0.42
N THR A 83 -8.77 23.44 -1.30
CA THR A 83 -7.34 23.70 -0.97
C THR A 83 -6.82 25.04 -1.47
N SER A 84 -7.60 26.11 -1.29
CA SER A 84 -7.13 27.49 -1.52
C SER A 84 -7.54 28.42 -0.37
N ASN A 85 -7.12 28.09 0.87
CA ASN A 85 -6.96 29.13 1.89
C ASN A 85 -6.05 28.71 3.06
N GLY A 86 -4.77 29.06 2.96
CA GLY A 86 -4.11 29.94 3.95
C GLY A 86 -3.99 29.57 5.43
N ASN A 87 -4.30 28.35 5.87
CA ASN A 87 -3.92 27.86 7.20
C ASN A 87 -3.14 26.56 7.06
N SER A 88 -1.83 26.64 7.35
CA SER A 88 -0.88 25.53 7.41
C SER A 88 -1.53 24.32 8.08
N THR A 89 -1.91 23.31 7.28
CA THR A 89 -2.51 22.09 7.81
C THR A 89 -1.50 21.48 8.77
N ARG A 90 -1.92 21.29 10.03
CA ARG A 90 -1.05 20.72 11.07
C ARG A 90 -0.72 19.25 10.80
N LEU A 91 -1.29 18.65 9.75
CA LEU A 91 -1.05 17.31 9.29
C LEU A 91 0.31 17.21 8.58
N ARG A 92 1.12 16.23 8.96
CA ARG A 92 2.37 15.86 8.29
C ARG A 92 2.38 14.38 7.96
N LEU A 93 2.65 14.05 6.70
CA LEU A 93 2.73 12.68 6.21
C LEU A 93 4.19 12.34 5.88
N PHE A 94 4.78 11.35 6.54
CA PHE A 94 6.13 10.86 6.23
C PHE A 94 6.06 9.42 5.72
N SER A 95 6.99 9.08 4.84
CA SER A 95 7.22 7.71 4.39
C SER A 95 8.44 7.14 5.07
N GLY A 96 8.39 5.88 5.50
CA GLY A 96 9.60 5.11 5.66
C GLY A 96 10.08 4.52 4.32
N SER A 97 11.09 3.66 4.39
CA SER A 97 11.77 3.04 3.25
C SER A 97 11.05 1.82 2.68
N ALA A 98 10.08 1.25 3.39
CA ALA A 98 9.47 -0.02 3.00
C ALA A 98 8.53 0.11 1.80
N ASN A 99 7.74 1.17 1.68
CA ASN A 99 6.88 1.38 0.49
C ASN A 99 6.71 2.87 0.11
N PRO A 100 7.77 3.54 -0.40
CA PRO A 100 7.71 4.95 -0.78
C PRO A 100 6.79 5.25 -1.97
N ALA A 101 6.46 4.24 -2.79
CA ALA A 101 5.53 4.39 -3.89
C ALA A 101 4.10 4.62 -3.36
N LEU A 102 3.61 3.74 -2.49
CA LEU A 102 2.29 3.89 -1.88
C LEU A 102 2.18 5.20 -1.07
N SER A 103 3.21 5.57 -0.30
CA SER A 103 3.21 6.83 0.46
C SER A 103 3.04 8.06 -0.43
N ARG A 104 3.69 8.07 -1.62
CA ARG A 104 3.53 9.16 -2.60
C ARG A 104 2.14 9.18 -3.22
N GLU A 105 1.57 8.01 -3.53
CA GLU A 105 0.19 7.92 -4.03
C GLU A 105 -0.82 8.44 -3.00
N ILE A 106 -0.65 8.09 -1.72
CA ILE A 106 -1.47 8.61 -0.61
C ILE A 106 -1.34 10.13 -0.52
N ALA A 107 -0.11 10.66 -0.53
CA ALA A 107 0.14 12.09 -0.48
C ALA A 107 -0.52 12.83 -1.66
N CYS A 108 -0.40 12.27 -2.87
CA CYS A 108 -1.02 12.80 -4.09
C CYS A 108 -2.55 12.85 -3.97
N TYR A 109 -3.18 11.76 -3.52
CA TYR A 109 -4.63 11.73 -3.25
C TYR A 109 -5.06 12.82 -2.27
N MET A 110 -4.26 13.04 -1.22
CA MET A 110 -4.55 14.06 -0.20
C MET A 110 -4.23 15.49 -0.66
N GLY A 111 -3.59 15.69 -1.82
CA GLY A 111 -3.11 17.00 -2.25
C GLY A 111 -1.96 17.54 -1.40
N LEU A 112 -1.13 16.66 -0.85
CA LEU A 112 -0.01 16.98 0.05
C LEU A 112 1.32 16.53 -0.54
N GLU A 113 2.41 17.13 -0.07
CA GLU A 113 3.76 16.62 -0.26
C GLU A 113 4.18 15.75 0.93
N LEU A 114 5.02 14.75 0.68
CA LEU A 114 5.65 13.99 1.76
C LEU A 114 6.61 14.88 2.54
N GLY A 115 6.58 14.75 3.85
CA GLY A 115 7.49 15.44 4.74
C GLY A 115 8.94 15.01 4.52
N LYS A 116 9.85 15.94 4.77
CA LYS A 116 11.29 15.72 4.53
C LYS A 116 11.89 14.92 5.69
N ILE A 117 12.33 13.70 5.40
CA ILE A 117 12.97 12.80 6.36
C ILE A 117 14.23 12.20 5.74
N ASN A 118 15.30 12.15 6.53
CA ASN A 118 16.54 11.48 6.16
C ASN A 118 16.61 10.15 6.89
N ILE A 119 16.56 9.05 6.13
CA ILE A 119 16.71 7.69 6.62
C ILE A 119 17.94 7.09 5.96
N LYS A 120 18.90 6.63 6.75
CA LYS A 120 20.11 5.96 6.24
C LYS A 120 20.53 4.84 7.17
N ARG A 121 21.41 3.97 6.68
CA ARG A 121 22.07 2.94 7.50
C ARG A 121 23.52 3.30 7.74
N PHE A 122 23.98 3.12 8.98
CA PHE A 122 25.40 3.15 9.31
C PHE A 122 26.11 1.90 8.76
N ALA A 123 27.44 1.90 8.80
CA ALA A 123 28.25 0.83 8.20
C ALA A 123 28.04 -0.54 8.89
N ASP A 124 27.62 -0.55 10.15
CA ASP A 124 27.27 -1.72 10.95
C ASP A 124 25.80 -2.17 10.80
N GLY A 125 25.00 -1.43 10.01
CA GLY A 125 23.61 -1.74 9.73
C GLY A 125 22.59 -1.03 10.64
N GLU A 126 23.03 -0.25 11.63
CA GLU A 126 22.13 0.54 12.48
C GLU A 126 21.37 1.59 11.65
N ILE A 127 20.10 1.82 12.01
CA ILE A 127 19.21 2.73 11.28
C ILE A 127 19.27 4.12 11.91
N TYR A 128 19.55 5.12 11.08
CA TYR A 128 19.51 6.54 11.45
C TYR A 128 18.28 7.20 10.82
N VAL A 129 17.53 7.94 11.64
CA VAL A 129 16.37 8.73 11.19
C VAL A 129 16.51 10.17 11.69
N GLN A 130 16.31 11.13 10.80
CA GLN A 130 16.27 12.54 11.14
C GLN A 130 15.18 13.26 10.35
N LEU A 131 14.21 13.83 11.06
CA LEU A 131 13.23 14.76 10.51
C LEU A 131 13.95 16.04 10.05
N GLN A 132 13.74 16.46 8.81
CA GLN A 132 14.37 17.66 8.23
C GLN A 132 13.45 18.89 8.30
N GLU A 133 12.33 18.78 9.00
CA GLU A 133 11.39 19.86 9.25
C GLU A 133 10.75 19.72 10.64
N SER A 134 10.18 20.81 11.15
CA SER A 134 9.55 20.81 12.46
C SER A 134 8.20 20.08 12.41
N VAL A 135 8.01 19.15 13.34
CA VAL A 135 6.72 18.47 13.59
C VAL A 135 6.09 18.91 14.91
N ARG A 136 6.60 19.98 15.54
CA ARG A 136 6.14 20.42 16.87
C ARG A 136 4.66 20.79 16.83
N GLY A 137 3.85 20.09 17.63
CA GLY A 137 2.42 20.32 17.71
C GLY A 137 1.64 19.93 16.44
N CYS A 138 2.26 19.17 15.53
CA CYS A 138 1.65 18.61 14.33
C CYS A 138 0.98 17.26 14.62
N ASP A 139 0.03 16.89 13.78
CA ASP A 139 -0.51 15.55 13.68
C ASP A 139 0.28 14.79 12.61
N VAL A 140 1.01 13.75 13.02
CA VAL A 140 2.00 13.08 12.17
C VAL A 140 1.49 11.69 11.79
N PHE A 141 1.47 11.40 10.50
CA PHE A 141 1.16 10.09 9.94
C PHE A 141 2.42 9.47 9.34
N LEU A 142 2.80 8.29 9.81
CA LEU A 142 3.99 7.56 9.37
C LEU A 142 3.58 6.34 8.55
N VAL A 143 3.78 6.37 7.24
CA VAL A 143 3.44 5.25 6.34
C VAL A 143 4.62 4.30 6.25
N GLN A 144 4.49 3.12 6.85
CA GLN A 144 5.54 2.10 6.84
C GLN A 144 4.93 0.70 7.07
N PRO A 145 4.79 -0.13 6.02
CA PRO A 145 4.50 -1.55 6.22
C PRO A 145 5.70 -2.27 6.85
N SER A 146 5.46 -3.30 7.66
CA SER A 146 6.50 -4.16 8.25
C SER A 146 6.69 -5.44 7.42
N CYS A 147 6.78 -5.27 6.09
CA CYS A 147 7.02 -6.34 5.13
C CYS A 147 8.50 -6.77 5.11
N PRO A 148 8.86 -7.90 4.47
CA PRO A 148 10.25 -8.32 4.37
C PRO A 148 11.17 -7.22 3.79
N PRO A 149 12.35 -6.95 4.40
CA PRO A 149 12.85 -7.56 5.63
C PRO A 149 12.16 -6.97 6.89
N ALA A 150 11.44 -7.84 7.62
CA ALA A 150 10.39 -7.42 8.56
C ALA A 150 10.94 -6.73 9.81
N ASN A 151 12.07 -7.20 10.34
CA ASN A 151 12.67 -6.64 11.55
C ASN A 151 13.18 -5.22 11.31
N GLU A 152 13.82 -5.01 10.17
CA GLU A 152 14.44 -3.75 9.77
C GLU A 152 13.37 -2.70 9.52
N ASN A 153 12.32 -3.07 8.78
CA ASN A 153 11.21 -2.15 8.51
C ASN A 153 10.42 -1.83 9.79
N LEU A 154 10.29 -2.79 10.72
CA LEU A 154 9.71 -2.55 12.04
C LEU A 154 10.60 -1.63 12.90
N MET A 155 11.89 -1.90 12.98
CA MET A 155 12.84 -1.07 13.73
C MET A 155 12.88 0.36 13.19
N GLU A 156 12.87 0.52 11.86
CA GLU A 156 12.78 1.84 11.23
C GLU A 156 11.52 2.59 11.67
N LEU A 157 10.35 1.93 11.65
CA LEU A 157 9.10 2.54 12.13
C LEU A 157 9.19 2.98 13.59
N LEU A 158 9.72 2.12 14.47
CA LEU A 158 9.89 2.44 15.89
C LEU A 158 10.80 3.67 16.10
N ILE A 159 11.89 3.77 15.34
CA ILE A 159 12.81 4.91 15.39
C ILE A 159 12.16 6.17 14.81
N MET A 160 11.36 6.07 13.74
CA MET A 160 10.58 7.19 13.20
C MET A 160 9.56 7.73 14.21
N ILE A 161 8.85 6.84 14.91
CA ILE A 161 7.92 7.20 15.99
C ILE A 161 8.66 7.94 17.11
N ASP A 162 9.77 7.37 17.60
CA ASP A 162 10.54 7.98 18.68
C ASP A 162 11.11 9.37 18.29
N ALA A 163 11.59 9.52 17.05
CA ALA A 163 12.04 10.81 16.52
C ALA A 163 10.92 11.86 16.52
N CYS A 164 9.71 11.50 16.09
CA CYS A 164 8.54 12.39 16.13
C CYS A 164 8.14 12.76 17.56
N ARG A 165 8.15 11.78 18.48
CA ARG A 165 7.83 11.98 19.89
C ARG A 165 8.79 12.98 20.54
N ARG A 166 10.10 12.78 20.36
CA ARG A 166 11.14 13.69 20.90
C ARG A 166 11.11 15.07 20.25
N ALA A 167 10.68 15.16 18.99
CA ALA A 167 10.44 16.42 18.29
C ALA A 167 9.12 17.12 18.69
N SER A 168 8.42 16.61 19.71
CA SER A 168 7.19 17.18 20.27
C SER A 168 6.01 17.22 19.28
N ALA A 169 5.86 16.18 18.44
CA ALA A 169 4.61 15.95 17.71
C ALA A 169 3.42 15.89 18.69
N LYS A 170 2.25 16.41 18.27
CA LYS A 170 1.03 16.37 19.09
C LYS A 170 0.46 14.96 19.11
N ASN A 171 0.32 14.37 17.93
CA ASN A 171 -0.19 13.02 17.71
C ASN A 171 0.71 12.32 16.69
N ILE A 172 0.91 11.02 16.88
CA ILE A 172 1.67 10.13 15.99
C ILE A 172 0.79 8.93 15.64
N THR A 173 0.35 8.86 14.39
CA THR A 173 -0.40 7.74 13.84
C THR A 173 0.52 6.86 13.01
N ALA A 174 0.71 5.61 13.41
CA ALA A 174 1.43 4.63 12.61
C ALA A 174 0.48 4.06 11.55
N VAL A 175 0.72 4.37 10.28
CA VAL A 175 -0.02 3.85 9.13
C VAL A 175 0.75 2.63 8.61
N ILE A 176 0.22 1.44 8.85
CA ILE A 176 0.88 0.15 8.62
C ILE A 176 0.06 -0.64 7.58
N PRO A 177 0.25 -0.41 6.26
CA PRO A 177 -0.49 -1.11 5.22
C PRO A 177 -0.35 -2.64 5.26
N TYR A 178 0.75 -3.16 5.82
CA TYR A 178 0.91 -4.58 6.11
C TYR A 178 1.54 -4.75 7.49
N PHE A 179 0.81 -5.39 8.40
CA PHE A 179 1.25 -5.68 9.75
C PHE A 179 2.02 -7.02 9.78
N GLY A 180 3.35 -6.94 9.75
CA GLY A 180 4.23 -8.09 9.94
C GLY A 180 3.99 -8.78 11.28
N TYR A 181 4.38 -10.06 11.38
CA TYR A 181 4.11 -10.92 12.54
C TYR A 181 2.61 -11.20 12.84
N ALA A 182 1.66 -10.69 12.05
CA ALA A 182 0.22 -10.89 12.27
C ALA A 182 -0.24 -12.35 12.35
N ARG A 183 0.49 -13.29 11.72
CA ARG A 183 0.19 -14.74 11.78
C ARG A 183 0.57 -15.39 13.12
N ALA A 184 1.39 -14.73 13.93
CA ALA A 184 1.78 -15.17 15.27
C ALA A 184 0.92 -14.44 16.32
N ASP A 185 -0.40 -14.55 16.17
CA ASP A 185 -1.41 -13.88 17.00
C ASP A 185 -1.86 -14.72 18.19
N ARG A 186 -1.62 -16.02 18.22
CA ARG A 186 -1.98 -16.90 19.33
C ARG A 186 -0.96 -18.02 19.51
N LYS A 187 -1.02 -18.67 20.68
CA LYS A 187 -0.26 -19.90 20.93
C LYS A 187 -1.06 -21.08 20.40
N THR A 188 -0.54 -21.77 19.40
CA THR A 188 -1.07 -23.05 18.91
C THR A 188 -0.47 -24.22 19.65
N GLN A 189 0.76 -24.06 20.16
CA GLN A 189 1.46 -25.04 20.98
C GLN A 189 2.01 -24.40 22.28
N GLY A 190 2.45 -25.26 23.20
CA GLY A 190 3.12 -24.81 24.42
C GLY A 190 4.43 -24.09 24.10
N ARG A 191 4.73 -23.00 24.84
CA ARG A 191 5.99 -22.21 24.77
C ARG A 191 6.23 -21.43 23.46
N GLU A 192 5.19 -21.15 22.69
CA GLU A 192 5.24 -20.18 21.58
C GLU A 192 5.12 -18.73 22.07
N SER A 193 5.69 -17.79 21.30
CA SER A 193 5.48 -16.35 21.50
C SER A 193 4.19 -15.89 20.81
N ILE A 194 3.64 -14.76 21.28
CA ILE A 194 2.59 -14.03 20.56
C ILE A 194 3.24 -12.78 19.98
N ALA A 195 3.97 -12.95 18.87
CA ALA A 195 4.79 -11.90 18.30
C ALA A 195 3.97 -10.69 17.85
N ALA A 196 2.73 -10.89 17.37
CA ALA A 196 1.83 -9.79 17.03
C ALA A 196 1.56 -8.86 18.24
N LYS A 197 1.36 -9.44 19.44
CA LYS A 197 1.19 -8.67 20.69
C LYS A 197 2.48 -7.99 21.13
N LEU A 198 3.63 -8.64 20.95
CA LEU A 198 4.93 -8.02 21.21
C LEU A 198 5.12 -6.77 20.32
N VAL A 199 4.86 -6.88 19.02
CA VAL A 199 4.96 -5.76 18.08
C VAL A 199 4.00 -4.63 18.46
N ALA A 200 2.76 -4.96 18.84
CA ALA A 200 1.80 -3.96 19.33
C ALA A 200 2.31 -3.20 20.57
N ASN A 201 2.91 -3.91 21.53
CA ASN A 201 3.53 -3.31 22.71
C ASN A 201 4.67 -2.37 22.33
N LEU A 202 5.56 -2.80 21.43
CA LEU A 202 6.70 -2.00 21.00
C LEU A 202 6.26 -0.70 20.31
N LEU A 203 5.26 -0.76 19.42
CA LEU A 203 4.72 0.43 18.75
C LEU A 203 4.09 1.42 19.75
N THR A 204 3.33 0.89 20.71
CA THR A 204 2.70 1.69 21.77
C THR A 204 3.77 2.36 22.65
N GLU A 205 4.77 1.59 23.10
CA GLU A 205 5.85 2.09 23.97
C GLU A 205 6.80 3.06 23.25
N ALA A 206 7.04 2.87 21.95
CA ALA A 206 7.78 3.82 21.13
C ALA A 206 7.08 5.19 21.07
N GLY A 207 5.76 5.23 21.29
CA GLY A 207 4.97 6.46 21.43
C GLY A 207 3.93 6.68 20.34
N ALA A 208 3.49 5.64 19.63
CA ALA A 208 2.33 5.77 18.75
C ALA A 208 1.08 6.11 19.57
N ASN A 209 0.29 7.08 19.10
CA ASN A 209 -0.99 7.44 19.71
C ASN A 209 -2.17 6.70 19.08
N ARG A 210 -1.98 6.21 17.84
CA ARG A 210 -2.99 5.50 17.05
C ARG A 210 -2.30 4.60 16.03
N VAL A 211 -2.95 3.50 15.66
CA VAL A 211 -2.54 2.65 14.54
C VAL A 211 -3.63 2.61 13.49
N LEU A 212 -3.24 2.73 12.22
CA LEU A 212 -4.09 2.45 11.08
C LEU A 212 -3.47 1.25 10.35
N ALA A 213 -4.18 0.14 10.26
CA ALA A 213 -3.66 -1.09 9.64
C ALA A 213 -4.67 -1.67 8.64
N CYS A 214 -4.17 -2.18 7.51
CA CYS A 214 -5.02 -2.84 6.51
C CYS A 214 -5.17 -4.33 6.80
N ASP A 215 -6.39 -4.86 6.64
CA ASP A 215 -6.75 -6.30 6.64
C ASP A 215 -5.87 -7.17 7.57
N LEU A 216 -5.88 -6.86 8.87
CA LEU A 216 -5.22 -7.65 9.89
C LEU A 216 -5.60 -9.14 9.74
N HIS A 217 -4.61 -10.02 9.82
CA HIS A 217 -4.80 -11.46 9.70
C HIS A 217 -5.91 -11.98 10.63
N SER A 218 -5.95 -11.42 11.84
CA SER A 218 -6.92 -11.74 12.88
C SER A 218 -7.45 -10.44 13.48
N GLY A 219 -8.78 -10.24 13.40
CA GLY A 219 -9.43 -9.02 13.90
C GLY A 219 -9.25 -8.81 15.40
N GLN A 220 -9.01 -9.89 16.15
CA GLN A 220 -8.69 -9.85 17.58
C GLN A 220 -7.39 -9.09 17.87
N SER A 221 -6.49 -8.99 16.89
CA SER A 221 -5.22 -8.26 17.03
C SER A 221 -5.40 -6.77 17.33
N MET A 222 -6.57 -6.19 17.01
CA MET A 222 -6.90 -4.82 17.44
C MET A 222 -6.88 -4.70 18.98
N GLY A 223 -7.32 -5.73 19.70
CA GLY A 223 -7.29 -5.79 21.16
C GLY A 223 -5.89 -5.95 21.76
N TYR A 224 -4.83 -6.02 20.94
CA TYR A 224 -3.45 -6.01 21.43
C TYR A 224 -2.95 -4.60 21.74
N PHE A 225 -3.61 -3.58 21.21
CA PHE A 225 -3.27 -2.19 21.43
C PHE A 225 -4.18 -1.59 22.50
N ASP A 226 -3.58 -0.84 23.43
CA ASP A 226 -4.31 -0.01 24.39
C ASP A 226 -4.63 1.39 23.81
N ILE A 227 -4.14 1.65 22.59
CA ILE A 227 -4.39 2.85 21.79
C ILE A 227 -5.41 2.56 20.68
N PRO A 228 -6.13 3.56 20.15
CA PRO A 228 -7.08 3.36 19.05
C PRO A 228 -6.44 2.71 17.82
N VAL A 229 -7.16 1.74 17.25
CA VAL A 229 -6.78 1.05 16.01
C VAL A 229 -7.89 1.22 14.97
N ASP A 230 -7.56 1.85 13.85
CA ASP A 230 -8.41 1.90 12.67
C ASP A 230 -8.04 0.73 11.74
N HIS A 231 -8.87 -0.31 11.74
CA HIS A 231 -8.71 -1.46 10.87
C HIS A 231 -9.38 -1.22 9.52
N VAL A 232 -8.56 -0.98 8.50
CA VAL A 232 -8.99 -0.66 7.14
C VAL A 232 -9.18 -1.93 6.33
N TYR A 233 -10.40 -2.16 5.86
CA TYR A 233 -10.70 -3.28 4.97
C TYR A 233 -10.41 -2.88 3.53
N CYS A 234 -9.45 -3.52 2.87
CA CYS A 234 -9.10 -3.22 1.47
C CYS A 234 -9.94 -3.98 0.45
N ASN A 235 -10.77 -4.93 0.90
CA ASN A 235 -11.69 -5.69 0.04
C ASN A 235 -12.51 -4.84 -0.96
N PRO A 236 -13.02 -3.63 -0.63
CA PRO A 236 -13.73 -2.79 -1.60
C PRO A 236 -12.93 -2.51 -2.88
N VAL A 237 -11.61 -2.31 -2.78
CA VAL A 237 -10.74 -2.07 -3.95
C VAL A 237 -10.74 -3.27 -4.90
N ILE A 238 -10.69 -4.49 -4.35
CA ILE A 238 -10.72 -5.73 -5.13
C ILE A 238 -12.13 -5.98 -5.68
N LEU A 239 -13.17 -5.74 -4.87
CA LEU A 239 -14.57 -5.91 -5.27
C LEU A 239 -14.95 -4.99 -6.42
N ASP A 240 -14.57 -3.72 -6.37
CA ASP A 240 -14.81 -2.74 -7.44
C ASP A 240 -14.11 -3.17 -8.74
N TYR A 241 -12.88 -3.67 -8.63
CA TYR A 241 -12.14 -4.19 -9.78
C TYR A 241 -12.81 -5.45 -10.37
N LEU A 242 -13.25 -6.40 -9.55
CA LEU A 242 -13.99 -7.58 -10.02
C LEU A 242 -15.34 -7.21 -10.62
N ALA A 243 -16.06 -6.26 -10.04
CA ALA A 243 -17.33 -5.77 -10.56
C ALA A 243 -17.18 -5.05 -11.91
N SER A 244 -16.00 -4.47 -12.17
CA SER A 244 -15.67 -3.91 -13.48
C SER A 244 -15.43 -4.97 -14.56
N LYS A 245 -15.19 -6.23 -14.16
CA LYS A 245 -15.11 -7.36 -15.10
C LYS A 245 -16.52 -7.78 -15.49
N THR A 246 -16.72 -8.03 -16.78
CA THR A 246 -18.00 -8.49 -17.35
C THR A 246 -18.27 -9.96 -17.05
N ILE A 247 -18.16 -10.37 -15.79
CA ILE A 247 -18.47 -11.73 -15.33
C ILE A 247 -19.92 -11.73 -14.86
N CYS A 248 -20.75 -12.62 -15.43
CA CYS A 248 -22.14 -12.77 -15.02
C CYS A 248 -22.22 -13.16 -13.54
N SER A 249 -23.01 -12.44 -12.73
CA SER A 249 -23.11 -12.69 -11.28
C SER A 249 -23.59 -14.12 -10.95
N GLY A 250 -24.40 -14.74 -11.81
CA GLY A 250 -24.85 -16.13 -11.65
C GLY A 250 -23.79 -17.20 -11.90
N ASP A 251 -22.65 -16.82 -12.49
CA ASP A 251 -21.55 -17.74 -12.82
C ASP A 251 -20.45 -17.75 -11.75
N LEU A 252 -20.52 -16.89 -10.73
CA LEU A 252 -19.46 -16.72 -9.74
C LEU A 252 -19.65 -17.66 -8.55
N VAL A 253 -18.53 -18.11 -7.99
CA VAL A 253 -18.47 -18.74 -6.68
C VAL A 253 -17.25 -18.21 -5.94
N VAL A 254 -17.45 -17.71 -4.72
CA VAL A 254 -16.35 -17.27 -3.87
C VAL A 254 -15.82 -18.47 -3.10
N VAL A 255 -14.50 -18.63 -3.07
CA VAL A 255 -13.85 -19.80 -2.48
C VAL A 255 -12.94 -19.37 -1.34
N SER A 256 -13.11 -19.99 -0.18
CA SER A 256 -12.14 -19.89 0.91
C SER A 256 -11.02 -20.92 0.70
N PRO A 257 -9.74 -20.52 0.60
CA PRO A 257 -8.62 -21.45 0.40
C PRO A 257 -8.37 -22.39 1.58
N ASP A 258 -8.86 -22.03 2.76
CA ASP A 258 -8.85 -22.85 3.97
C ASP A 258 -10.05 -22.55 4.88
N VAL A 259 -10.14 -23.25 6.01
CA VAL A 259 -11.23 -23.08 6.99
C VAL A 259 -11.12 -21.76 7.77
N GLY A 260 -9.91 -21.22 7.95
CA GLY A 260 -9.69 -19.96 8.68
C GLY A 260 -10.23 -18.75 7.93
N GLY A 261 -10.14 -18.76 6.59
CA GLY A 261 -10.62 -17.68 5.73
C GLY A 261 -12.14 -17.62 5.51
N VAL A 262 -12.93 -18.57 6.02
CA VAL A 262 -14.36 -18.72 5.65
C VAL A 262 -15.19 -17.48 5.98
N ALA A 263 -14.94 -16.83 7.12
CA ALA A 263 -15.65 -15.61 7.48
C ALA A 263 -15.34 -14.45 6.51
N ARG A 264 -14.09 -14.34 6.06
CA ARG A 264 -13.62 -13.35 5.08
C ARG A 264 -14.26 -13.62 3.72
N ALA A 265 -14.19 -14.86 3.24
CA ALA A 265 -14.78 -15.28 1.98
C ALA A 265 -16.30 -15.06 1.96
N ARG A 266 -17.02 -15.36 3.06
CA ARG A 266 -18.46 -15.09 3.19
C ARG A 266 -18.78 -13.60 3.13
N ALA A 267 -18.02 -12.76 3.83
CA ALA A 267 -18.22 -11.31 3.81
C ALA A 267 -17.95 -10.72 2.40
N PHE A 268 -16.95 -11.25 1.69
CA PHE A 268 -16.64 -10.91 0.31
C PHE A 268 -17.79 -11.32 -0.63
N ALA A 269 -18.27 -12.56 -0.52
CA ALA A 269 -19.37 -13.10 -1.32
C ALA A 269 -20.67 -12.30 -1.18
N LYS A 270 -21.00 -11.88 0.04
CA LYS A 270 -22.18 -11.03 0.30
C LYS A 270 -22.14 -9.72 -0.48
N LYS A 271 -20.95 -9.11 -0.61
CA LYS A 271 -20.77 -7.86 -1.37
C LYS A 271 -20.72 -8.09 -2.88
N LEU A 272 -20.38 -9.29 -3.33
CA LEU A 272 -20.38 -9.70 -4.73
C LEU A 272 -21.72 -10.33 -5.13
N SER A 273 -22.81 -9.57 -4.98
CA SER A 273 -24.17 -9.98 -5.33
C SER A 273 -24.65 -11.27 -4.65
N ASP A 274 -24.26 -11.47 -3.38
CA ASP A 274 -24.58 -12.67 -2.60
C ASP A 274 -24.16 -13.97 -3.30
N ALA A 275 -22.95 -13.97 -3.90
CA ALA A 275 -22.42 -15.11 -4.62
C ALA A 275 -22.35 -16.38 -3.73
N PRO A 276 -22.55 -17.57 -4.31
CA PRO A 276 -22.32 -18.84 -3.63
C PRO A 276 -20.92 -18.93 -3.00
N LEU A 277 -20.83 -19.64 -1.88
CA LEU A 277 -19.58 -19.90 -1.16
C LEU A 277 -19.14 -21.36 -1.31
N ALA A 278 -17.87 -21.57 -1.60
CA ALA A 278 -17.21 -22.87 -1.48
C ALA A 278 -15.99 -22.78 -0.54
N ILE A 279 -15.58 -23.92 0.02
CA ILE A 279 -14.53 -24.00 1.03
C ILE A 279 -13.62 -25.18 0.70
N VAL A 280 -12.31 -24.93 0.68
CA VAL A 280 -11.30 -25.99 0.59
C VAL A 280 -11.00 -26.46 2.02
N ASP A 281 -11.45 -27.67 2.38
CA ASP A 281 -11.12 -28.32 3.65
C ASP A 281 -9.85 -29.15 3.47
N LYS A 282 -8.74 -28.62 3.96
CA LYS A 282 -7.44 -29.31 3.95
C LYS A 282 -7.26 -30.08 5.26
N ARG A 283 -7.30 -31.41 5.19
CA ARG A 283 -7.00 -32.27 6.35
C ARG A 283 -5.56 -32.80 6.30
N ARG A 284 -4.78 -32.49 7.33
CA ARG A 284 -3.43 -33.04 7.52
C ARG A 284 -3.51 -34.28 8.43
N HIS A 285 -3.42 -35.48 7.88
CA HIS A 285 -3.43 -36.74 8.64
C HIS A 285 -2.03 -37.14 9.13
N GLY A 286 -1.30 -36.19 9.75
CA GLY A 286 0.03 -36.41 10.32
C GLY A 286 1.21 -35.98 9.43
N HIS A 287 2.43 -36.06 9.98
CA HIS A 287 3.66 -35.83 9.23
C HIS A 287 3.88 -37.02 8.26
N ASN A 288 4.04 -36.73 6.97
CA ASN A 288 4.29 -37.70 5.87
C ASN A 288 3.08 -38.41 5.25
N VAL A 289 1.83 -38.04 5.58
CA VAL A 289 0.64 -38.55 4.87
C VAL A 289 0.19 -37.53 3.82
N ALA A 290 -0.19 -38.01 2.63
CA ALA A 290 -0.70 -37.18 1.55
C ALA A 290 -1.83 -36.26 2.03
N GLU A 291 -1.75 -34.98 1.67
CA GLU A 291 -2.76 -33.98 2.05
C GLU A 291 -4.06 -34.28 1.30
N VAL A 292 -5.10 -34.70 2.04
CA VAL A 292 -6.44 -34.85 1.47
C VAL A 292 -7.09 -33.47 1.47
N MET A 293 -7.47 -32.99 0.29
CA MET A 293 -8.21 -31.75 0.13
C MET A 293 -9.61 -32.08 -0.36
N ASN A 294 -10.62 -31.67 0.42
CA ASN A 294 -12.01 -31.80 0.05
C ASN A 294 -12.57 -30.43 -0.33
N LEU A 295 -13.46 -30.40 -1.32
CA LEU A 295 -14.21 -29.20 -1.67
C LEU A 295 -15.61 -29.29 -1.08
N ILE A 296 -16.01 -28.27 -0.34
CA ILE A 296 -17.38 -28.10 0.17
C ILE A 296 -18.02 -26.96 -0.60
N GLY A 297 -19.04 -27.24 -1.40
CA GLY A 297 -19.72 -26.27 -2.28
C GLY A 297 -19.58 -26.64 -3.75
N ASP A 298 -20.48 -26.12 -4.59
CA ASP A 298 -20.52 -26.43 -6.03
C ASP A 298 -19.83 -25.34 -6.87
N VAL A 299 -18.80 -25.75 -7.59
CA VAL A 299 -17.97 -24.89 -8.45
C VAL A 299 -18.04 -25.26 -9.92
N LYS A 300 -18.82 -26.29 -10.27
CA LYS A 300 -18.82 -26.87 -11.62
C LYS A 300 -19.37 -25.87 -12.64
N GLY A 301 -18.59 -25.60 -13.69
CA GLY A 301 -18.92 -24.66 -14.76
C GLY A 301 -18.86 -23.17 -14.36
N LYS A 302 -18.47 -22.87 -13.12
CA LYS A 302 -18.44 -21.51 -12.55
C LYS A 302 -17.05 -20.89 -12.62
N VAL A 303 -17.00 -19.57 -12.47
CA VAL A 303 -15.80 -18.78 -12.22
C VAL A 303 -15.55 -18.75 -10.72
N ALA A 304 -14.46 -19.37 -10.28
CA ALA A 304 -14.11 -19.45 -8.88
C ALA A 304 -13.19 -18.29 -8.47
N VAL A 305 -13.58 -17.52 -7.48
CA VAL A 305 -12.78 -16.41 -6.92
C VAL A 305 -12.27 -16.82 -5.55
N MET A 306 -11.01 -17.23 -5.48
CA MET A 306 -10.33 -17.56 -4.22
C MET A 306 -9.95 -16.27 -3.48
N VAL A 307 -10.34 -16.15 -2.21
CA VAL A 307 -10.09 -14.93 -1.40
C VAL A 307 -9.33 -15.27 -0.13
N ASP A 308 -8.20 -14.61 0.09
CA ASP A 308 -7.39 -14.72 1.31
C ASP A 308 -6.92 -13.32 1.79
N ASP A 309 -6.44 -13.15 3.03
CA ASP A 309 -5.80 -11.88 3.41
C ASP A 309 -4.42 -11.70 2.76
N MET A 310 -3.65 -12.79 2.62
CA MET A 310 -2.29 -12.70 2.09
C MET A 310 -1.88 -13.94 1.32
N ILE A 311 -1.00 -13.77 0.34
CA ILE A 311 -0.33 -14.87 -0.35
C ILE A 311 1.16 -14.81 -0.06
N ASP A 312 1.65 -15.81 0.68
CA ASP A 312 3.07 -15.94 1.05
C ASP A 312 3.84 -16.81 0.06
N THR A 313 3.89 -18.14 0.26
CA THR A 313 4.56 -19.08 -0.66
C THR A 313 3.65 -19.63 -1.76
N ALA A 314 2.40 -19.17 -1.81
CA ALA A 314 1.32 -19.62 -2.71
C ALA A 314 0.96 -21.13 -2.67
N GLY A 315 1.52 -21.93 -1.75
CA GLY A 315 1.30 -23.37 -1.74
C GLY A 315 -0.16 -23.79 -1.53
N THR A 316 -0.87 -23.12 -0.61
CA THR A 316 -2.30 -23.40 -0.33
C THR A 316 -3.17 -23.03 -1.51
N ILE A 317 -3.06 -21.80 -2.01
CA ILE A 317 -3.94 -21.27 -3.05
C ILE A 317 -3.79 -22.04 -4.37
N VAL A 318 -2.57 -22.45 -4.72
CA VAL A 318 -2.28 -23.22 -5.95
C VAL A 318 -2.87 -24.63 -5.89
N LYS A 319 -2.74 -25.31 -4.75
CA LYS A 319 -3.39 -26.62 -4.55
C LYS A 319 -4.91 -26.49 -4.60
N GLY A 320 -5.46 -25.41 -4.02
CA GLY A 320 -6.88 -25.12 -4.08
C GLY A 320 -7.35 -24.89 -5.51
N ALA A 321 -6.63 -24.09 -6.30
CA ALA A 321 -6.93 -23.85 -7.70
C ALA A 321 -6.91 -25.15 -8.54
N ALA A 322 -5.92 -26.01 -8.32
CA ALA A 322 -5.87 -27.32 -8.98
C ALA A 322 -7.09 -28.19 -8.65
N LEU A 323 -7.51 -28.22 -7.38
CA LEU A 323 -8.73 -28.92 -6.96
C LEU A 323 -9.99 -28.31 -7.60
N LEU A 324 -10.09 -26.99 -7.67
CA LEU A 324 -11.23 -26.31 -8.30
C LEU A 324 -11.37 -26.68 -9.78
N HIS A 325 -10.26 -26.75 -10.51
CA HIS A 325 -10.28 -27.23 -11.89
C HIS A 325 -10.66 -28.71 -12.01
N GLN A 326 -10.19 -29.58 -11.10
CA GLN A 326 -10.59 -30.99 -11.06
C GLN A 326 -12.10 -31.16 -10.83
N GLU A 327 -12.69 -30.31 -10.00
CA GLU A 327 -14.13 -30.26 -9.71
C GLU A 327 -14.93 -29.51 -10.81
N GLY A 328 -14.26 -29.05 -11.86
CA GLY A 328 -14.89 -28.51 -13.07
C GLY A 328 -15.11 -26.99 -13.07
N ALA A 329 -14.40 -26.22 -12.25
CA ALA A 329 -14.39 -24.76 -12.37
C ALA A 329 -13.85 -24.32 -13.73
N ARG A 330 -14.54 -23.37 -14.37
CA ARG A 330 -14.21 -22.83 -15.70
C ARG A 330 -12.95 -21.97 -15.66
N GLU A 331 -12.89 -21.08 -14.69
CA GLU A 331 -11.80 -20.13 -14.46
C GLU A 331 -11.55 -20.02 -12.95
N VAL A 332 -10.31 -19.73 -12.58
CA VAL A 332 -9.93 -19.50 -11.18
C VAL A 332 -9.18 -18.17 -11.08
N TYR A 333 -9.67 -17.31 -10.19
CA TYR A 333 -9.05 -16.04 -9.80
C TYR A 333 -8.51 -16.17 -8.39
N ALA A 334 -7.33 -15.61 -8.13
CA ALA A 334 -6.78 -15.46 -6.79
C ALA A 334 -6.87 -13.99 -6.37
N CYS A 335 -7.42 -13.71 -5.19
CA CYS A 335 -7.51 -12.38 -4.62
C CYS A 335 -6.89 -12.37 -3.23
N CYS A 336 -5.97 -11.44 -2.96
CA CYS A 336 -5.53 -11.19 -1.59
C CYS A 336 -5.16 -9.73 -1.35
N THR A 337 -5.27 -9.26 -0.12
CA THR A 337 -4.81 -7.91 0.20
C THR A 337 -3.29 -7.82 0.14
N HIS A 338 -2.57 -8.73 0.81
CA HIS A 338 -1.12 -8.61 0.98
C HIS A 338 -0.33 -9.59 0.11
N ALA A 339 0.42 -9.03 -0.84
CA ALA A 339 1.31 -9.77 -1.74
C ALA A 339 2.68 -10.03 -1.08
N VAL A 340 2.77 -10.97 -0.13
CA VAL A 340 4.05 -11.32 0.50
C VAL A 340 4.99 -12.02 -0.49
N LEU A 341 4.44 -12.92 -1.32
CA LEU A 341 5.08 -13.53 -2.49
C LEU A 341 6.51 -14.05 -2.25
N SER A 342 6.75 -14.71 -1.11
CA SER A 342 8.05 -15.33 -0.85
C SER A 342 8.28 -16.55 -1.77
N PRO A 343 9.52 -16.87 -2.14
CA PRO A 343 9.79 -18.00 -3.01
C PRO A 343 9.20 -19.32 -2.46
N PRO A 344 8.65 -20.19 -3.33
CA PRO A 344 8.56 -20.10 -4.79
C PRO A 344 7.19 -19.57 -5.29
N ALA A 345 6.61 -18.54 -4.65
CA ALA A 345 5.26 -18.08 -4.97
C ALA A 345 5.05 -17.69 -6.43
N VAL A 346 5.97 -16.91 -7.01
CA VAL A 346 5.86 -16.42 -8.40
C VAL A 346 5.81 -17.57 -9.39
N GLU A 347 6.67 -18.57 -9.24
CA GLU A 347 6.69 -19.78 -10.07
C GLU A 347 5.36 -20.54 -9.98
N ARG A 348 4.83 -20.70 -8.76
CA ARG A 348 3.57 -21.42 -8.53
C ARG A 348 2.35 -20.67 -9.06
N LEU A 349 2.30 -19.36 -8.89
CA LEU A 349 1.20 -18.52 -9.37
C LEU A 349 1.21 -18.38 -10.91
N SER A 350 2.39 -18.49 -11.52
CA SER A 350 2.57 -18.44 -12.97
C SER A 350 2.32 -19.80 -13.65
N SER A 351 1.84 -20.83 -12.92
CA SER A 351 1.69 -22.19 -13.45
C SER A 351 0.55 -22.34 -14.48
N GLY A 352 -0.18 -21.26 -14.81
CA GLY A 352 -1.33 -21.29 -15.70
C GLY A 352 -2.64 -21.75 -15.06
N LEU A 353 -2.67 -21.98 -13.74
CA LEU A 353 -3.90 -22.34 -13.00
C LEU A 353 -4.80 -21.13 -12.70
N PHE A 354 -4.28 -19.91 -12.86
CA PHE A 354 -5.02 -18.70 -12.55
C PHE A 354 -5.26 -17.91 -13.83
N GLN A 355 -6.50 -17.46 -13.99
CA GLN A 355 -6.84 -16.48 -15.01
C GLN A 355 -6.23 -15.12 -14.65
N GLU A 356 -6.21 -14.80 -13.35
CA GLU A 356 -5.60 -13.59 -12.81
C GLU A 356 -5.32 -13.75 -11.32
N VAL A 357 -4.24 -13.11 -10.85
CA VAL A 357 -3.86 -12.99 -9.45
C VAL A 357 -3.95 -11.51 -9.08
N ILE A 358 -4.97 -11.14 -8.33
CA ILE A 358 -5.32 -9.78 -7.98
C ILE A 358 -4.86 -9.51 -6.56
N VAL A 359 -3.94 -8.56 -6.41
CA VAL A 359 -3.37 -8.17 -5.12
C VAL A 359 -3.46 -6.66 -4.91
N THR A 360 -3.16 -6.18 -3.70
CA THR A 360 -2.98 -4.73 -3.48
C THR A 360 -1.53 -4.33 -3.31
N ASN A 361 -1.23 -3.04 -3.47
CA ASN A 361 0.09 -2.47 -3.25
C ASN A 361 0.42 -2.19 -1.75
N THR A 362 -0.26 -2.84 -0.80
CA THR A 362 0.07 -2.75 0.64
C THR A 362 1.50 -3.23 0.95
N ILE A 363 2.01 -4.17 0.15
CA ILE A 363 3.43 -4.58 0.09
C ILE A 363 3.95 -4.18 -1.29
N PRO A 364 5.15 -3.57 -1.41
CA PRO A 364 5.73 -3.31 -2.73
C PRO A 364 6.06 -4.63 -3.44
N VAL A 365 5.65 -4.76 -4.69
CA VAL A 365 6.04 -5.90 -5.54
C VAL A 365 7.29 -5.51 -6.30
N SER A 366 8.40 -6.24 -6.09
CA SER A 366 9.63 -6.03 -6.86
C SER A 366 9.43 -6.40 -8.33
N GLU A 367 10.10 -5.72 -9.26
CA GLU A 367 10.00 -5.97 -10.71
C GLU A 367 10.15 -7.45 -11.09
N LYS A 368 11.11 -8.16 -10.47
CA LYS A 368 11.36 -9.60 -10.69
C LYS A 368 10.20 -10.53 -10.28
N ASN A 369 9.27 -10.03 -9.47
CA ASN A 369 8.11 -10.78 -8.99
C ASN A 369 6.85 -10.51 -9.83
N TYR A 370 6.93 -9.66 -10.86
CA TYR A 370 5.84 -9.49 -11.81
C TYR A 370 5.78 -10.68 -12.77
N PHE A 371 4.56 -11.13 -13.03
CA PHE A 371 4.23 -12.17 -13.98
C PHE A 371 2.94 -11.81 -14.71
N PRO A 372 2.66 -12.37 -15.90
CA PRO A 372 1.59 -11.89 -16.79
C PRO A 372 0.19 -11.86 -16.16
N GLN A 373 -0.10 -12.77 -15.23
CA GLN A 373 -1.39 -12.88 -14.54
C GLN A 373 -1.51 -11.95 -13.33
N LEU A 374 -0.44 -11.28 -12.90
CA LEU A 374 -0.45 -10.44 -11.70
C LEU A 374 -1.05 -9.06 -12.00
N THR A 375 -2.09 -8.71 -11.24
CA THR A 375 -2.65 -7.37 -11.20
C THR A 375 -2.49 -6.79 -9.81
N VAL A 376 -1.89 -5.61 -9.72
CA VAL A 376 -1.66 -4.89 -8.46
C VAL A 376 -2.57 -3.67 -8.41
N LEU A 377 -3.48 -3.63 -7.44
CA LEU A 377 -4.42 -2.54 -7.23
C LEU A 377 -3.91 -1.58 -6.14
N SER A 378 -4.12 -0.27 -6.33
CA SER A 378 -3.72 0.71 -5.32
C SER A 378 -4.75 0.86 -4.22
N VAL A 379 -4.31 0.85 -2.96
CA VAL A 379 -5.13 1.21 -1.79
C VAL A 379 -4.92 2.68 -1.35
N ALA A 380 -4.20 3.47 -2.14
CA ALA A 380 -3.83 4.83 -1.78
C ALA A 380 -5.03 5.74 -1.49
N ASN A 381 -6.06 5.69 -2.34
CA ASN A 381 -7.27 6.50 -2.16
C ASN A 381 -7.99 6.13 -0.85
N LEU A 382 -8.12 4.83 -0.57
CA LEU A 382 -8.74 4.33 0.64
C LEU A 382 -7.98 4.78 1.90
N LEU A 383 -6.66 4.66 1.87
CA LEU A 383 -5.78 5.06 2.97
C LEU A 383 -5.74 6.58 3.16
N GLY A 384 -5.59 7.36 2.09
CA GLY A 384 -5.57 8.82 2.15
C GLY A 384 -6.89 9.39 2.66
N GLU A 385 -8.01 8.82 2.23
CA GLU A 385 -9.34 9.21 2.71
C GLU A 385 -9.56 8.82 4.18
N THR A 386 -9.02 7.67 4.61
CA THR A 386 -9.03 7.29 6.03
C THR A 386 -8.19 8.26 6.88
N ILE A 387 -7.00 8.63 6.41
CA ILE A 387 -6.13 9.60 7.09
C ILE A 387 -6.82 10.95 7.22
N TRP A 388 -7.48 11.44 6.17
CA TRP A 388 -8.27 12.67 6.23
C TRP A 388 -9.35 12.61 7.28
N ARG A 389 -10.12 11.52 7.34
CA ARG A 389 -11.17 11.36 8.35
C ARG A 389 -10.61 11.29 9.77
N VAL A 390 -9.50 10.60 9.97
CA VAL A 390 -8.84 10.54 11.28
C VAL A 390 -8.37 11.92 11.73
N HIS A 391 -7.80 12.72 10.82
CA HIS A 391 -7.34 14.08 11.13
C HIS A 391 -8.48 15.05 11.43
N ASP A 392 -9.57 14.96 10.67
CA ASP A 392 -10.74 15.84 10.77
C ASP A 392 -11.74 15.37 11.87
N ASP A 393 -11.38 14.39 12.70
CA ASP A 393 -12.25 13.76 13.71
C ASP A 393 -13.60 13.26 13.13
N CYS A 394 -13.58 12.82 11.86
CA CYS A 394 -14.73 12.32 11.13
C CYS A 394 -14.89 10.80 11.26
N SER A 395 -16.11 10.30 11.04
CA SER A 395 -16.40 8.86 11.16
C SER A 395 -15.72 8.03 10.08
N VAL A 396 -14.71 7.25 10.45
CA VAL A 396 -14.02 6.30 9.55
C VAL A 396 -14.94 5.16 9.09
N SER A 397 -15.90 4.75 9.92
CA SER A 397 -16.78 3.60 9.63
C SER A 397 -17.65 3.80 8.37
N SER A 398 -17.92 5.03 7.94
CA SER A 398 -18.72 5.32 6.75
C SER A 398 -18.03 4.92 5.44
N ILE A 399 -16.72 4.68 5.46
CA ILE A 399 -15.94 4.25 4.28
C ILE A 399 -16.29 2.80 3.90
N PHE A 400 -16.68 1.97 4.87
CA PHE A 400 -16.81 0.52 4.68
C PHE A 400 -18.25 0.03 4.48
N GLN A 401 -19.22 0.94 4.63
CA GLN A 401 -20.64 0.75 4.28
C GLN A 401 -20.81 0.87 2.78
#